data_AF-A0A353RAR3-F1
#
_entry.id   AF-A0A353RAR3-F1
#
_cell.length_a   1.000
_cell.length_b   1.000
_cell.length_c   1.000
_cell.angle_alpha   90.00
_cell.angle_beta   90.00
_cell.angle_gamma   90.00
#
_symmetry.space_group_name_H-M   'P 1'
#
loop_
_entity.id
_entity.type
_entity.pdbx_description
1 polymer ?
#
loop_
_entity_poly.entity_id
_entity_poly.type
_entity_poly.pdbx_seq_one_letter_code
_entity_poly.pdbx_strand_id
1 'polypeptide(L)' 'RYDRQLVEEAGIDPSGMTLDERRSALRKYRENRYEKLLDAVYKRRGWNKNGVPRVEFLKEIGMDLPELLEVVTPLQ' A
#
# COMPACT_ATOMS: atom_id res chain seq x y z
N ARG A 1 -11.20 6.24 -22.13
CA ARG A 1 -11.38 5.83 -20.70
C ARG A 1 -10.05 5.79 -19.97
N TYR A 2 -9.04 5.07 -20.46
CA TYR A 2 -7.72 4.99 -19.82
C TYR A 2 -6.88 6.26 -20.02
N ASP A 3 -6.85 6.82 -21.22
CA ASP A 3 -6.14 8.09 -21.50
C ASP A 3 -6.67 9.26 -20.66
N ARG A 4 -7.99 9.30 -20.44
CA ARG A 4 -8.62 10.28 -19.54
C ARG A 4 -8.12 10.16 -18.10
N GLN A 5 -7.95 8.93 -17.58
CA GLN A 5 -7.41 8.72 -16.24
C GLN A 5 -5.93 9.09 -16.14
N LEU A 6 -5.15 8.85 -17.20
CA LEU A 6 -3.76 9.31 -17.25
C LEU A 6 -3.69 10.83 -17.12
N VAL A 7 -4.54 11.58 -17.82
CA VAL A 7 -4.54 13.05 -17.77
C VAL A 7 -5.12 13.57 -16.46
N GLU A 8 -6.32 13.14 -16.08
CA GLU A 8 -7.06 13.72 -14.95
C GLU A 8 -6.57 13.22 -13.58
N GLU A 9 -6.20 11.95 -13.48
CA GLU A 9 -5.80 11.35 -12.20
C GLU A 9 -4.27 11.30 -12.05
N ALA A 10 -3.56 10.89 -13.10
CA ALA A 10 -2.10 10.74 -13.04
C ALA A 10 -1.31 11.99 -13.48
N GLY A 11 -1.96 12.97 -14.15
CA GLY A 11 -1.30 14.16 -14.68
C GLY A 11 -0.35 13.89 -15.85
N ILE A 12 -0.55 12.80 -16.59
CA ILE A 12 0.30 12.34 -17.68
C ILE A 12 -0.40 12.55 -19.03
N ASP A 13 0.27 13.19 -19.99
CA ASP A 13 -0.21 13.29 -21.38
C ASP A 13 0.15 12.03 -22.19
N PRO A 14 -0.85 11.27 -22.69
CA PRO A 14 -0.62 10.05 -23.46
C PRO A 14 -0.36 10.28 -24.96
N SER A 15 -0.45 11.52 -25.47
CA SER A 15 -0.45 11.83 -26.92
C SER A 15 0.77 11.27 -27.68
N GLY A 16 1.94 11.28 -27.07
CA GLY A 16 3.20 10.74 -27.63
C GLY A 16 3.55 9.31 -27.22
N MET A 17 2.71 8.65 -26.40
CA MET A 17 3.01 7.32 -25.86
C MET A 17 2.45 6.21 -26.75
N THR A 18 3.20 5.13 -26.86
CA THR A 18 2.70 3.84 -27.36
C THR A 18 1.65 3.25 -26.41
N LEU A 19 0.89 2.27 -26.90
CA LEU A 19 -0.16 1.63 -26.11
C LEU A 19 0.40 0.88 -24.88
N ASP A 20 1.61 0.33 -24.98
CA ASP A 20 2.29 -0.36 -23.87
C ASP A 20 2.80 0.60 -22.80
N GLU A 21 3.33 1.75 -23.20
CA GLU A 21 3.74 2.82 -22.28
C GLU A 21 2.54 3.37 -21.52
N ARG A 22 1.41 3.63 -22.22
CA ARG A 22 0.16 4.08 -21.57
C ARG A 22 -0.33 3.08 -20.53
N ARG A 23 -0.34 1.78 -20.88
CA ARG A 23 -0.73 0.71 -19.94
C ARG A 23 0.18 0.66 -18.73
N SER A 24 1.49 0.75 -18.93
CA SER A 24 2.49 0.68 -17.87
C SER A 24 2.41 1.90 -16.95
N ALA A 25 2.26 3.11 -17.51
CA ALA A 25 2.09 4.34 -16.74
C ALA A 25 0.83 4.29 -15.87
N LEU A 26 -0.29 3.84 -16.44
CA LEU A 26 -1.55 3.73 -15.70
C LEU A 26 -1.47 2.68 -14.59
N ARG A 27 -0.82 1.55 -14.85
CA ARG A 27 -0.59 0.50 -13.84
C ARG A 27 0.24 1.05 -12.68
N LYS A 28 1.37 1.69 -12.98
CA LYS A 28 2.25 2.30 -11.98
C LYS A 28 1.52 3.34 -11.13
N TYR A 29 0.71 4.20 -11.75
CA TYR A 29 -0.10 5.18 -11.02
C TYR A 29 -1.06 4.50 -10.04
N ARG A 30 -1.79 3.48 -10.48
CA ARG A 30 -2.75 2.76 -9.63
C ARG A 30 -2.08 1.99 -8.49
N GLU A 31 -0.97 1.31 -8.77
CA GLU A 31 -0.18 0.60 -7.76
C GLU A 31 0.34 1.58 -6.68
N ASN A 32 0.84 2.74 -7.09
CA ASN A 32 1.27 3.78 -6.13
C ASN A 32 0.13 4.29 -5.25
N ARG A 33 -1.08 4.47 -5.81
CA ARG A 33 -2.26 4.86 -5.02
C ARG A 33 -2.65 3.78 -4.02
N TYR A 34 -2.56 2.52 -4.42
CA TYR A 34 -2.80 1.38 -3.53
C TYR A 34 -1.77 1.31 -2.39
N GLU A 35 -0.48 1.48 -2.69
CA GLU A 35 0.59 1.52 -1.68
C GLU A 35 0.39 2.65 -0.66
N LYS A 36 0.00 3.84 -1.11
CA LYS A 36 -0.31 4.97 -0.22
C LYS A 36 -1.50 4.68 0.69
N LEU A 37 -2.53 4.00 0.17
CA LEU A 37 -3.68 3.58 0.98
C LEU A 37 -3.25 2.57 2.05
N LEU A 38 -2.47 1.56 1.67
CA LEU A 38 -1.94 0.56 2.60
C LEU A 38 -1.11 1.20 3.71
N ASP A 39 -0.16 2.07 3.37
CA ASP A 39 0.69 2.76 4.35
C ASP A 39 -0.14 3.57 5.35
N ALA A 40 -1.14 4.31 4.86
CA ALA A 40 -2.05 5.06 5.72
C ALA A 40 -2.87 4.16 6.66
N VAL A 41 -3.37 3.02 6.16
CA VAL A 41 -4.14 2.05 6.93
C VAL A 41 -3.26 1.34 7.97
N TYR A 42 -2.09 0.87 7.56
CA TYR A 42 -1.14 0.19 8.45
C TYR A 42 -0.70 1.11 9.57
N LYS A 43 -0.33 2.36 9.26
CA LYS A 43 0.03 3.36 10.27
C LYS A 43 -1.11 3.61 11.25
N ARG A 44 -2.35 3.76 10.77
CA ARG A 44 -3.52 3.96 11.65
C ARG A 44 -3.80 2.77 12.57
N ARG A 45 -3.53 1.55 12.10
CA ARG A 45 -3.75 0.32 12.87
C ARG A 45 -2.55 -0.08 13.74
N GLY A 46 -1.48 0.70 13.77
CA GLY A 46 -0.26 0.33 14.50
C GLY A 46 0.47 -0.86 13.89
N TRP A 47 0.38 -1.05 12.57
CA TRP A 47 1.05 -2.13 11.84
C TRP A 47 2.36 -1.63 11.22
N ASN A 48 3.27 -2.56 10.92
CA ASN A 48 4.47 -2.28 10.13
C ASN A 48 4.16 -2.26 8.62
N LYS A 49 5.17 -1.94 7.80
CA LYS A 49 5.00 -1.82 6.34
C LYS A 49 4.73 -3.14 5.62
N ASN A 50 4.93 -4.27 6.29
CA ASN A 50 4.66 -5.61 5.76
C ASN A 50 3.24 -6.07 6.09
N GLY A 51 2.41 -5.21 6.69
CA GLY A 51 1.05 -5.56 7.08
C GLY A 51 0.98 -6.43 8.34
N VAL A 52 2.00 -6.38 9.20
CA VAL A 52 2.06 -7.13 10.46
C VAL A 52 1.80 -6.15 11.62
N PRO A 53 0.86 -6.45 12.54
CA PRO A 53 0.67 -5.64 13.75
C PRO A 53 1.96 -5.51 14.57
N ARG A 54 2.22 -4.31 15.10
CA ARG A 54 3.34 -4.14 16.04
C ARG A 54 3.04 -4.78 17.38
N VAL A 55 4.09 -5.26 18.04
CA VAL A 55 3.99 -5.80 19.41
C VAL A 55 3.38 -4.78 20.38
N GLU A 56 3.69 -3.49 20.21
CA GLU A 56 3.10 -2.42 21.03
C GLU A 56 1.58 -2.37 20.87
N PHE A 57 1.09 -2.43 19.63
CA PHE A 57 -0.34 -2.42 19.33
C PHE A 57 -1.04 -3.67 19.85
N LEU A 58 -0.42 -4.85 19.72
CA LEU A 58 -0.97 -6.09 20.27
C LEU A 58 -1.15 -6.04 21.79
N LYS A 59 -0.19 -5.45 22.51
CA LYS A 59 -0.30 -5.23 23.96
C LYS A 59 -1.41 -4.23 24.30
N GLU A 60 -1.55 -3.15 23.53
CA GLU A 60 -2.60 -2.14 23.74
C GLU A 60 -4.02 -2.73 23.63
N ILE A 61 -4.23 -3.66 22.70
CA ILE A 61 -5.53 -4.30 22.49
C ILE A 61 -5.75 -5.58 23.31
N GLY A 62 -4.79 -5.97 24.18
CA GLY A 62 -4.88 -7.19 24.99
C GLY A 62 -4.76 -8.50 24.19
N MET A 63 -4.05 -8.47 23.06
CA MET A 63 -3.73 -9.64 22.22
C MET A 63 -2.23 -10.00 22.30
N ASP A 64 -1.64 -9.95 23.49
CA ASP A 64 -0.22 -10.22 23.73
C ASP A 64 0.07 -11.66 24.18
N LEU A 65 -0.74 -12.62 23.71
CA LEU A 65 -0.52 -14.05 23.91
C LEU A 65 0.93 -14.43 23.53
N PRO A 66 1.68 -15.16 24.38
CA PRO A 66 3.08 -15.51 24.11
C PRO A 66 3.29 -16.17 22.75
N GLU A 67 2.43 -17.11 22.38
CA GLU A 67 2.46 -17.82 21.10
C GLU A 67 2.32 -16.87 19.89
N LEU A 68 1.48 -15.83 20.01
CA LEU A 68 1.31 -14.84 18.95
C LEU A 68 2.52 -13.92 18.86
N LEU A 69 3.09 -13.52 19.99
CA LEU A 69 4.30 -12.68 20.02
C LEU A 69 5.49 -13.42 19.41
N GLU A 70 5.64 -14.73 19.64
CA GLU A 70 6.68 -15.54 19.02
C GLU A 70 6.60 -15.54 17.49
N VAL A 71 5.39 -15.58 16.92
CA VAL A 71 5.17 -15.53 15.46
C VAL A 71 5.42 -14.12 14.90
N VAL A 72 4.99 -13.10 15.63
CA VAL A 72 4.96 -11.71 15.14
C VAL A 72 6.31 -11.01 15.30
N THR A 73 7.09 -11.33 16.33
CA THR A 73 8.41 -10.74 16.61
C THR A 73 9.43 -10.85 15.46
N PRO A 74 9.63 -12.01 14.80
CA PRO A 74 10.59 -12.11 13.69
C PRO A 74 10.12 -11.38 12.41
N LEU A 75 8.87 -10.92 12.36
CA LEU A 75 8.27 -10.25 11.20
C LEU A 75 8.19 -8.71 11.37
N GLN A 76 8.73 -8.18 12.47
CA GLN A 76 8.68 -6.75 12.81
C GLN A 76 9.58 -5.88 11.95
#